data_AF-Q9Z3G0-F1
#
_entry.id   AF-Q9Z3G0-F1
#
_cell.length_a   1.000
_cell.length_b   1.000
_cell.length_c   1.000
_cell.angle_alpha   90.00
_cell.angle_beta   90.00
_cell.angle_gamma   90.00
#
_symmetry.space_group_name_H-M   'P 1'
#
loop_
_entity.id
_entity.type
_entity.pdbx_description
1 polymer ?
#
loop_
_entity_poly.entity_id
_entity_poly.type
_entity_poly.pdbx_seq_one_letter_code
_entity_poly.pdbx_strand_id
1 'polypeptide(L)'
;NSLTEADFLNNEIEIHRQTTANYTTDYGQVLYRQDGLIEQVYTSNIEPLHAELEHFVQCVRGGEQPSVGGEQALKALRLASLIEQSALDGKVWKEADRHYQHLNKPKTIVTPLSVS
;
A
#
# COMPACT_ATOMS: atom_id res chain seq x y z
N ASN A 1 -4.78 18.50 -8.85
CA ASN A 1 -4.04 17.28 -9.19
C ASN A 1 -3.23 16.91 -7.97
N SER A 2 -3.24 15.65 -7.53
CA SER A 2 -2.51 15.21 -6.33
C SER A 2 -1.72 13.94 -6.62
N LEU A 3 -0.52 13.85 -6.07
CA LEU A 3 0.32 12.66 -6.09
C LEU A 3 0.23 11.99 -4.72
N THR A 4 0.04 10.68 -4.71
CA THR A 4 0.03 9.88 -3.47
C THR A 4 1.17 8.88 -3.55
N GLU A 5 2.04 8.92 -2.55
CA GLU A 5 3.15 7.99 -2.38
C GLU A 5 2.90 7.15 -1.13
N ALA A 6 3.27 5.87 -1.19
CA ALA A 6 3.16 4.93 -0.08
C ALA A 6 4.46 4.17 0.06
N ASP A 7 5.11 4.33 1.21
CA ASP A 7 6.27 3.56 1.62
C ASP A 7 5.84 2.50 2.62
N PHE A 8 5.75 1.26 2.14
CA PHE A 8 5.33 0.11 2.94
C PHE A 8 6.41 -0.37 3.93
N LEU A 9 7.68 0.02 3.75
CA LEU A 9 8.74 -0.34 4.70
C LEU A 9 8.68 0.55 5.94
N ASN A 10 8.36 1.83 5.74
CA ASN A 10 8.27 2.82 6.81
C ASN A 10 6.82 3.06 7.29
N ASN A 11 5.83 2.38 6.70
CA ASN A 11 4.39 2.57 6.97
C ASN A 11 3.95 4.04 6.82
N GLU A 12 4.44 4.68 5.77
CA GLU A 12 4.22 6.10 5.53
C GLU A 12 3.41 6.30 4.25
N ILE A 13 2.43 7.20 4.33
CA ILE A 13 1.67 7.64 3.16
C ILE A 13 1.75 9.16 3.09
N GLU A 14 2.25 9.66 1.96
CA GLU A 14 2.32 11.09 1.68
C GLU A 14 1.33 11.47 0.57
N ILE A 15 0.59 12.56 0.79
CA ILE A 15 -0.35 13.12 -0.17
C ILE A 15 0.13 14.52 -0.55
N HIS A 16 0.73 14.64 -1.73
CA HIS A 16 1.16 15.91 -2.30
C HIS A 16 0.00 16.56 -3.05
N ARG A 17 -0.42 17.73 -2.57
CA ARG A 17 -1.50 18.52 -3.17
C ARG A 17 -0.91 19.81 -3.73
N GLN A 18 -1.12 20.02 -5.03
CA GLN A 18 -0.85 21.32 -5.64
C GLN A 18 -1.99 22.26 -5.27
N THR A 19 -1.68 23.25 -4.43
CA THR A 19 -2.62 24.25 -3.96
C THR A 19 -1.96 25.60 -4.17
N THR A 20 -2.60 26.53 -4.87
CA THR A 20 -2.10 27.90 -5.03
C THR A 20 -2.95 28.83 -4.20
N ALA A 21 -2.41 29.29 -3.07
CA ALA A 21 -3.05 30.31 -2.23
C ALA A 21 -2.11 31.51 -2.12
N ASN A 22 -2.60 32.69 -2.52
CA ASN A 22 -1.87 33.95 -2.36
C ASN A 22 -2.43 34.69 -1.15
N TYR A 23 -1.54 35.18 -0.29
CA TYR A 23 -1.89 36.08 0.80
C TYR A 23 -1.44 37.49 0.43
N THR A 24 -2.40 38.39 0.28
CA THR A 24 -2.19 39.78 -0.16
C THR A 24 -2.50 40.78 0.95
N THR A 25 -1.81 41.91 0.97
CA THR A 25 -2.18 43.05 1.83
C THR A 25 -3.42 43.77 1.28
N ASP A 26 -4.04 44.62 2.11
CA ASP A 26 -5.12 45.53 1.71
C ASP A 26 -4.71 46.49 0.57
N TYR A 27 -3.40 46.65 0.36
CA TYR A 27 -2.81 47.45 -0.73
C TYR A 27 -2.45 46.62 -1.97
N GLY A 28 -2.89 45.36 -2.05
CA GLY A 28 -2.78 44.50 -3.24
C GLY A 28 -1.41 43.83 -3.45
N GLN A 29 -0.49 43.93 -2.50
CA GLN A 29 0.84 43.32 -2.60
C GLN A 29 0.78 41.87 -2.14
N VAL A 30 1.28 40.91 -2.95
CA VAL A 30 1.44 39.50 -2.53
C VAL A 30 2.60 39.41 -1.56
N LEU A 31 2.34 39.02 -0.31
CA LEU A 31 3.38 38.81 0.70
C LEU A 31 3.90 37.37 0.72
N TYR A 32 2.99 36.42 0.52
CA TYR A 32 3.27 35.00 0.61
C TYR A 32 2.40 34.23 -0.38
N ARG A 33 3.00 33.20 -0.98
CA ARG A 33 2.31 32.23 -1.82
C ARG A 33 2.62 30.84 -1.29
N GLN A 34 1.57 30.07 -1.04
CA GLN A 34 1.68 28.63 -0.85
C GLN A 34 1.40 27.96 -2.20
N ASP A 35 2.37 27.19 -2.70
CA ASP A 35 2.30 26.48 -3.99
C ASP A 35 2.03 24.97 -3.85
N GLY A 36 1.97 24.46 -2.61
CA GLY A 36 1.66 23.06 -2.34
C GLY A 36 1.43 22.76 -0.86
N LEU A 37 0.91 21.57 -0.61
CA LEU A 37 0.73 20.99 0.72
C LEU A 37 1.12 19.50 0.65
N ILE A 38 1.91 19.02 1.60
CA ILE A 38 2.18 17.59 1.79
C ILE A 38 1.50 17.18 3.09
N GLU A 39 0.63 16.19 3.02
CA GLU A 39 0.01 15.58 4.20
C GLU A 39 0.61 14.20 4.42
N GLN A 40 1.13 13.98 5.62
CA GLN A 40 1.69 12.71 6.05
C GLN A 40 0.66 11.99 6.92
N VAL A 41 0.28 10.78 6.50
CA VAL A 41 -0.66 9.95 7.25
C VAL A 41 0.13 8.91 8.04
N TYR A 42 0.06 9.00 9.35
CA TYR A 42 0.64 8.02 10.26
C TYR A 42 -0.38 6.93 10.56
N THR A 43 -0.01 5.68 10.35
CA THR A 43 -0.80 4.53 10.83
C THR A 43 -0.41 4.18 12.27
N SER A 44 -1.22 3.37 12.96
CA SER A 44 -0.96 2.96 14.34
C SER A 44 0.44 2.35 14.51
N ASN A 45 1.17 2.77 15.56
CA ASN A 45 2.51 2.30 15.93
C ASN A 45 2.56 0.87 16.51
N ILE A 46 1.65 -0.02 16.11
CA ILE A 46 1.77 -1.42 16.50
C ILE A 46 2.92 -1.99 15.68
N GLU A 47 3.92 -2.57 16.36
CA GLU A 47 5.03 -3.22 15.68
C GLU A 47 4.46 -4.27 14.70
N PRO A 48 4.79 -4.20 13.39
CA PRO A 48 4.20 -5.09 12.39
C PRO A 48 4.35 -6.57 12.73
N LEU A 49 5.53 -6.97 13.23
CA LEU A 49 5.81 -8.35 13.61
C LEU A 49 4.94 -8.79 14.80
N HIS A 50 4.75 -7.93 15.81
CA HIS A 50 3.86 -8.23 16.93
C HIS A 50 2.42 -8.46 16.46
N ALA A 51 1.90 -7.57 15.60
CA ALA A 51 0.55 -7.68 15.06
C ALA A 51 0.36 -8.98 14.26
N GLU A 52 1.34 -9.34 13.42
CA GLU A 52 1.30 -10.59 12.64
C GLU A 52 1.30 -11.83 13.53
N LEU A 53 2.14 -11.86 14.57
CA LEU A 53 2.21 -12.98 15.51
C LEU A 53 0.93 -13.12 16.34
N GLU A 54 0.36 -12.00 16.81
CA GLU A 54 -0.91 -12.00 17.52
C GLU A 54 -2.03 -12.57 16.65
N HIS A 55 -2.18 -12.06 15.42
CA HIS A 55 -3.16 -12.55 14.45
C HIS A 55 -2.93 -14.03 14.10
N PHE A 56 -1.68 -14.48 13.95
CA PHE A 56 -1.37 -15.89 13.72
C PHE A 56 -1.88 -16.78 14.87
N VAL A 57 -1.62 -16.40 16.11
CA VAL A 57 -2.08 -17.13 17.29
C VAL A 57 -3.61 -17.16 17.37
N GLN A 58 -4.28 -16.05 17.06
CA GLN A 58 -5.75 -15.97 17.01
C GLN A 58 -6.32 -16.91 15.93
N CYS A 59 -5.70 -16.94 14.75
CA CYS A 59 -6.10 -17.84 13.66
C CYS A 59 -5.94 -19.31 14.04
N VAL A 60 -4.81 -19.70 14.63
CA VAL A 60 -4.55 -21.09 15.05
C VAL A 60 -5.51 -21.54 16.16
N ARG A 61 -5.92 -20.63 17.04
CA ARG A 61 -6.92 -20.88 18.08
C ARG A 61 -8.36 -20.93 17.55
N GLY A 62 -8.57 -20.64 16.27
CA GLY A 62 -9.89 -20.63 15.63
C GLY A 62 -10.72 -19.37 15.92
N GLY A 63 -10.08 -18.31 16.44
CA GLY A 63 -10.75 -17.04 16.74
C GLY A 63 -10.97 -16.18 15.49
N GLU A 64 -10.10 -16.30 14.48
CA GLU A 64 -10.16 -15.54 13.23
C GLU A 64 -9.72 -16.40 12.03
N GLN A 65 -10.02 -15.95 10.81
CA GLN A 65 -9.44 -16.54 9.61
C GLN A 65 -8.23 -15.73 9.15
N PRO A 66 -7.16 -16.38 8.68
CA PRO A 66 -6.00 -15.65 8.22
C PRO A 66 -6.37 -14.80 7.01
N SER A 67 -6.02 -13.52 7.07
CA SER A 67 -6.23 -12.58 5.96
C SER A 67 -5.59 -13.04 4.65
N VAL A 68 -4.54 -13.86 4.74
CA VAL A 68 -3.83 -14.47 3.60
C VAL A 68 -3.87 -16.00 3.72
N GLY A 69 -4.60 -16.66 2.82
CA GLY A 69 -4.72 -18.12 2.78
C GLY A 69 -3.56 -18.82 2.06
N GLY A 70 -3.44 -20.14 2.22
CA GLY A 70 -2.36 -20.94 1.62
C GLY A 70 -2.27 -20.84 0.09
N GLU A 71 -3.40 -20.73 -0.61
CA GLU A 71 -3.41 -20.51 -2.06
C GLU A 71 -2.73 -19.17 -2.43
N GLN A 72 -3.01 -18.11 -1.67
CA GLN A 72 -2.41 -16.80 -1.90
C GLN A 72 -0.91 -16.82 -1.59
N ALA A 73 -0.51 -17.46 -0.49
CA ALA A 73 0.90 -17.62 -0.13
C ALA A 73 1.69 -18.38 -1.23
N LEU A 74 1.11 -19.46 -1.76
CA LEU A 74 1.73 -20.24 -2.84
C LEU A 74 1.88 -19.41 -4.13
N LYS A 75 0.89 -18.57 -4.43
CA LYS A 75 0.91 -17.66 -5.58
C LYS A 75 2.00 -16.60 -5.44
N ALA A 76 2.12 -16.01 -4.25
CA ALA A 76 3.17 -15.04 -3.93
C ALA A 76 4.57 -15.66 -4.08
N LEU A 77 4.77 -16.88 -3.53
CA LEU A 77 6.05 -17.58 -3.63
C LEU A 77 6.44 -17.88 -5.08
N ARG A 78 5.48 -18.36 -5.90
CA ARG A 78 5.72 -18.60 -7.32
C ARG A 78 6.11 -17.32 -8.07
N LEU A 79 5.43 -16.22 -7.78
CA LEU A 79 5.75 -14.93 -8.39
C LEU A 79 7.15 -14.45 -8.00
N ALA A 80 7.51 -14.56 -6.72
CA ALA A 80 8.84 -14.20 -6.23
C ALA A 80 9.94 -15.02 -6.93
N SER A 81 9.76 -16.34 -7.05
CA SER A 81 10.72 -17.21 -7.75
C SER A 81 10.87 -16.84 -9.24
N LEU A 82 9.80 -16.43 -9.90
CA LEU A 82 9.88 -15.99 -11.31
C LEU A 82 10.65 -14.67 -11.46
N ILE A 83 10.43 -13.73 -10.54
CA ILE A 83 11.17 -12.47 -10.51
C ILE A 83 12.66 -12.74 -10.30
N GLU A 84 13.00 -13.61 -9.34
CA GLU A 84 14.37 -14.03 -9.06
C GLU A 84 15.02 -14.67 -10.30
N GLN A 85 14.36 -15.63 -10.94
CA GLN A 85 14.86 -16.26 -12.16
C GLN A 85 15.05 -15.26 -13.30
N SER A 86 14.11 -14.33 -13.48
CA SER A 86 14.21 -13.30 -14.53
C SER A 86 15.39 -12.36 -14.28
N ALA A 87 15.62 -11.99 -13.01
CA ALA A 87 16.75 -11.17 -12.60
C ALA A 87 18.10 -11.87 -12.83
N LEU A 88 18.18 -13.18 -12.54
CA LEU A 88 19.39 -13.99 -12.75
C LEU A 88 19.68 -14.24 -14.23
N ASP A 89 18.66 -14.53 -15.02
CA ASP A 89 18.79 -14.81 -16.47
C ASP A 89 19.04 -13.55 -17.31
N GLY A 90 18.88 -12.36 -16.73
CA GLY A 90 18.93 -11.08 -17.46
C GLY A 90 17.84 -10.96 -18.54
N LYS A 91 16.80 -11.78 -18.46
CA LYS A 91 15.69 -11.79 -19.43
C LYS A 91 14.58 -10.88 -18.93
N VAL A 92 14.12 -9.99 -19.81
CA VAL A 92 12.92 -9.19 -19.57
C VAL A 92 11.70 -10.13 -19.56
N TRP A 93 10.84 -9.94 -18.56
CA TRP A 93 9.58 -10.67 -18.38
C TRP A 93 8.79 -10.70 -19.70
N LYS A 94 8.45 -11.89 -20.22
CA LYS A 94 7.82 -12.01 -21.54
C LYS A 94 6.31 -12.17 -21.39
N GLU A 95 5.60 -11.68 -22.40
CA GLU A 95 4.15 -11.69 -22.48
C GLU A 95 3.52 -13.10 -22.48
N ALA A 96 4.32 -14.16 -22.70
CA ALA A 96 3.92 -15.55 -22.55
C ALA A 96 3.83 -16.01 -21.07
N ASP A 97 4.45 -15.28 -20.14
CA ASP A 97 4.37 -15.50 -18.68
C ASP A 97 3.04 -14.98 -18.09
N ARG A 98 2.15 -14.43 -18.95
CA ARG A 98 0.78 -13.99 -18.63
C ARG A 98 -0.12 -15.06 -18.03
N HIS A 99 0.34 -16.30 -17.96
CA HIS A 99 -0.32 -17.34 -17.17
C HIS A 99 -0.65 -16.87 -15.75
N TYR A 100 -0.01 -15.84 -15.20
CA TYR A 100 -0.28 -15.29 -13.86
C TYR A 100 -1.16 -14.03 -13.82
N GLN A 101 -1.72 -13.54 -14.93
CA GLN A 101 -2.63 -12.37 -14.91
C GLN A 101 -3.85 -12.59 -13.99
N HIS A 102 -4.29 -13.83 -13.81
CA HIS A 102 -5.38 -14.19 -12.92
C HIS A 102 -5.01 -14.09 -11.41
N LEU A 103 -3.72 -13.99 -11.07
CA LEU A 103 -3.26 -13.71 -9.71
C LEU A 103 -3.53 -12.26 -9.29
N ASN A 104 -3.62 -11.36 -10.26
CA ASN A 104 -3.76 -9.92 -10.04
C ASN A 104 -5.23 -9.46 -9.97
N LYS A 105 -6.16 -10.39 -9.74
CA LYS A 105 -7.58 -10.02 -9.57
C LYS A 105 -7.77 -9.41 -8.17
N PRO A 106 -8.17 -8.13 -8.04
CA PRO A 106 -8.53 -7.60 -6.75
C PRO A 106 -9.74 -8.38 -6.22
N LYS A 107 -9.60 -8.99 -5.04
CA LYS A 107 -10.77 -9.51 -4.31
C LYS A 107 -11.35 -8.37 -3.48
N THR A 108 -12.68 -8.25 -3.55
CA THR A 108 -13.50 -7.34 -2.76
C THR A 108 -13.08 -7.41 -1.29
N ILE A 109 -12.58 -6.29 -0.77
CA ILE A 109 -12.35 -6.13 0.67
C ILE A 109 -13.74 -6.25 1.31
N VAL A 110 -13.99 -7.35 2.03
CA VAL A 110 -15.19 -7.50 2.84
C VAL A 110 -14.92 -6.69 4.10
N THR A 111 -15.37 -5.44 4.13
CA THR A 111 -15.35 -4.64 5.36
C THR A 111 -16.20 -5.34 6.42
N PRO A 112 -15.69 -5.62 7.63
CA PRO A 112 -16.55 -6.07 8.72
C PRO A 112 -17.59 -4.98 8.99
N LEU A 113 -18.85 -5.38 9.15
CA LEU A 113 -19.97 -4.48 9.41
C LEU A 113 -19.64 -3.57 10.59
N SER A 114 -19.69 -2.25 10.34
CA SER A 114 -19.75 -1.26 11.41
C SER A 114 -21.03 -1.54 12.21
N VAL A 115 -20.87 -1.95 13.46
CA VAL A 115 -21.99 -2.10 14.39
C VAL A 115 -22.42 -0.69 14.79
N SER A 116 -23.63 -0.30 14.39
CA SER A 116 -24.33 0.92 14.81
C SER A 116 -24.84 0.80 16.24
#